data_AF-C7MP14-F1
#
_entry.id   AF-C7MP14-F1
#
_cell.length_a   1.000
_cell.length_b   1.000
_cell.length_c   1.000
_cell.angle_alpha   90.00
_cell.angle_beta   90.00
_cell.angle_gamma   90.00
#
_symmetry.space_group_name_H-M   'P 1'
#
loop_
_entity.id
_entity.type
_entity.pdbx_description
1 polymer ?
#
loop_
_entity_poly.entity_id
_entity_poly.type
_entity_poly.pdbx_seq_one_letter_code
_entity_poly.pdbx_strand_id
1 'polypeptide(L)'
;MSSQKLDTKGGGMTELVGEHHHKLDAKGRVSMPSAFRKVLPKNLKVTLSPKKECLYVFEPDSFSMWVNSFFESEGGYKPTSSRHVALRRALNARARDVEVDNSGRIGLSADMRAEAGLDKEVVLTGNDDHLEIWNAKRWDEFLNSVDFSDLFSD
;
A
#
# COMPACT_ATOMS: atom_id res chain seq x y z
N MET A 1 40.16 -14.42 -2.02
CA MET A 1 39.95 -13.53 -3.18
C MET A 1 38.46 -13.50 -3.49
N SER A 2 37.92 -12.28 -3.60
CA SER A 2 36.50 -11.86 -3.65
C SER A 2 35.41 -12.91 -3.89
N SER A 3 34.54 -13.10 -2.89
CA SER A 3 33.14 -13.39 -3.15
C SER A 3 32.50 -12.15 -3.76
N GLN A 4 32.15 -12.23 -5.03
CA GLN A 4 31.30 -11.24 -5.71
C GLN A 4 29.94 -11.22 -4.99
N LYS A 5 29.54 -10.02 -4.56
CA LYS A 5 28.14 -9.74 -4.24
C LYS A 5 27.35 -9.91 -5.54
N LEU A 6 26.33 -10.78 -5.54
CA LEU A 6 25.30 -10.70 -6.57
C LEU A 6 24.52 -9.41 -6.30
N ASP A 7 24.76 -8.41 -7.13
CA ASP A 7 23.84 -7.29 -7.35
C ASP A 7 22.60 -7.85 -8.05
N THR A 8 21.54 -8.12 -7.29
CA THR A 8 20.19 -8.29 -7.84
C THR A 8 19.55 -6.92 -8.03
N LYS A 9 19.97 -6.20 -9.07
CA LYS A 9 19.12 -5.22 -9.75
C LYS A 9 18.57 -5.86 -11.03
N GLY A 10 17.71 -6.86 -10.85
CA GLY A 10 16.71 -7.24 -11.83
C GLY A 10 15.40 -6.55 -11.44
N GLY A 11 14.64 -6.04 -12.40
CA GLY A 11 13.32 -5.43 -12.17
C GLY A 11 12.26 -6.44 -11.73
N GLY A 12 12.52 -7.14 -10.62
CA GLY A 12 11.56 -7.98 -9.90
C GLY A 12 10.85 -7.14 -8.86
N MET A 13 9.52 -7.24 -8.83
CA MET A 13 8.72 -6.61 -7.80
C MET A 13 9.14 -7.16 -6.43
N THR A 14 9.34 -6.26 -5.47
CA THR A 14 9.56 -6.62 -4.08
C THR A 14 8.28 -7.25 -3.54
N GLU A 15 8.30 -8.54 -3.23
CA GLU A 15 7.15 -9.22 -2.60
C GLU A 15 6.99 -8.73 -1.16
N LEU A 16 5.87 -8.05 -0.88
CA LEU A 16 5.49 -7.62 0.46
C LEU A 16 4.47 -8.60 1.03
N VAL A 17 4.84 -9.30 2.10
CA VAL A 17 4.00 -10.29 2.79
C VAL A 17 4.10 -10.17 4.30
N GLY A 18 3.09 -10.71 4.99
CA GLY A 18 3.04 -10.82 6.44
C GLY A 18 2.28 -9.69 7.12
N GLU A 19 1.88 -9.94 8.37
CA GLU A 19 1.02 -9.07 9.18
C GLU A 19 1.77 -8.55 10.42
N HIS A 20 1.62 -7.26 10.72
CA HIS A 20 2.27 -6.62 11.87
C HIS A 20 1.35 -5.63 12.59
N HIS A 21 1.07 -5.90 13.87
CA HIS A 21 0.29 -5.01 14.73
C HIS A 21 1.15 -3.90 15.34
N HIS A 22 0.68 -2.67 15.22
CA HIS A 22 1.37 -1.46 15.68
C HIS A 22 0.40 -0.44 16.27
N LYS A 23 0.95 0.61 16.88
CA LYS A 23 0.19 1.77 17.35
C LYS A 23 0.63 3.03 16.64
N LEU A 24 -0.33 3.90 16.36
CA LEU A 24 -0.01 5.28 15.98
C LEU A 24 0.55 6.02 17.19
N ASP A 25 1.62 6.78 16.97
CA ASP A 25 2.11 7.71 17.97
C ASP A 25 1.21 8.96 18.07
N ALA A 26 1.46 9.80 19.07
CA ALA A 26 0.67 11.02 19.31
C ALA A 26 0.67 12.02 18.14
N LYS A 27 1.60 11.89 17.19
CA LYS A 27 1.71 12.73 15.98
C LYS A 27 1.10 12.05 14.75
N GLY A 28 0.45 10.90 14.90
CA GLY A 28 -0.13 10.13 13.80
C GLY A 28 0.90 9.39 12.96
N ARG A 29 2.07 9.07 13.51
CA ARG A 29 3.10 8.28 12.81
C ARG A 29 3.01 6.82 13.19
N VAL A 30 3.29 5.93 12.23
CA VAL A 30 3.37 4.49 12.44
C VAL A 30 4.78 3.99 12.15
N SER A 31 5.30 3.13 13.02
CA SER A 31 6.59 2.48 12.79
C SER A 31 6.46 1.45 11.68
N MET A 32 7.27 1.57 10.64
CA MET A 32 7.33 0.55 9.60
C MET A 32 8.03 -0.71 10.15
N PRO A 33 7.44 -1.90 10.02
CA PRO A 33 8.08 -3.16 10.36
C PRO A 33 9.47 -3.31 9.73
N SER A 34 10.38 -3.99 10.43
CA SER A 34 11.76 -4.13 9.96
C SER A 34 11.88 -4.92 8.65
N ALA A 35 10.95 -5.83 8.38
CA ALA A 35 10.87 -6.58 7.13
C ALA A 35 10.65 -5.64 5.94
N PHE A 36 9.62 -4.78 6.02
CA PHE A 36 9.31 -3.81 4.97
C PHE A 36 10.37 -2.71 4.84
N ARG A 37 10.98 -2.26 5.95
CA ARG A 37 12.07 -1.25 5.91
C ARG A 37 13.30 -1.68 5.14
N LYS A 38 13.55 -2.99 5.01
CA LYS A 38 14.72 -3.50 4.29
C LYS A 38 14.55 -3.44 2.78
N VAL A 39 13.31 -3.37 2.31
CA VAL A 39 12.98 -3.56 0.90
C VAL A 39 12.31 -2.33 0.28
N LEU A 40 11.57 -1.55 1.09
CA LEU A 40 10.96 -0.30 0.63
C LEU A 40 11.95 0.88 0.67
N PRO A 41 11.89 1.80 -0.31
CA PRO A 41 12.62 3.06 -0.26
C PRO A 41 12.05 4.00 0.80
N LYS A 42 12.74 5.11 1.06
CA LYS A 42 12.24 6.15 1.96
C LYS A 42 11.11 6.98 1.36
N ASN A 43 11.13 7.21 0.04
CA ASN A 43 10.10 7.97 -0.67
C ASN A 43 8.99 7.03 -1.11
N LEU A 44 7.77 7.30 -0.65
CA LEU A 44 6.61 6.44 -0.85
C LEU A 44 5.43 7.24 -1.38
N LYS A 45 4.49 6.55 -2.01
CA LYS A 45 3.16 7.05 -2.33
C LYS A 45 2.15 6.43 -1.39
N VAL A 46 1.32 7.25 -0.76
CA VAL A 46 0.23 6.78 0.09
C VAL A 46 -1.10 7.20 -0.51
N THR A 47 -2.03 6.28 -0.67
CA THR A 47 -3.38 6.54 -1.19
C THR A 47 -4.42 5.80 -0.39
N LEU A 48 -5.66 6.29 -0.36
CA LEU A 48 -6.77 5.56 0.21
C LEU A 48 -7.19 4.44 -0.76
N SER A 49 -7.38 3.21 -0.28
CA SER A 49 -7.91 2.09 -1.07
C SER A 49 -9.22 2.46 -1.80
N PRO A 50 -9.51 1.90 -3.00
CA PRO A 50 -10.72 2.23 -3.76
C PRO A 50 -12.02 2.05 -2.94
N LYS A 51 -12.06 1.02 -2.09
CA LYS A 51 -13.17 0.71 -1.17
C LYS A 51 -13.18 1.51 0.13
N LYS A 52 -12.17 2.36 0.38
CA LYS A 52 -12.02 3.19 1.60
C LYS A 52 -11.90 2.38 2.90
N GLU A 53 -11.20 1.27 2.82
CA GLU A 53 -11.04 0.33 3.93
C GLU A 53 -9.74 0.55 4.71
N CYS A 54 -8.68 0.82 3.97
CA CYS A 54 -7.34 1.05 4.47
C CYS A 54 -6.58 2.06 3.61
N LEU A 55 -5.38 2.44 4.05
CA LEU A 55 -4.40 3.13 3.21
C LEU A 55 -3.49 2.12 2.51
N TYR A 56 -3.20 2.36 1.25
CA TYR A 56 -2.15 1.67 0.51
C TYR A 56 -0.88 2.52 0.49
N VAL A 57 0.26 1.87 0.60
CA VAL A 57 1.60 2.44 0.60
C VAL A 57 2.43 1.73 -0.47
N PHE A 58 2.87 2.50 -1.45
CA PHE A 58 3.58 2.01 -2.62
C PHE A 58 4.96 2.66 -2.75
N GLU A 59 5.86 1.98 -3.47
CA GLU A 59 6.92 2.67 -4.20
C GLU A 59 6.31 3.54 -5.32
N PRO A 60 6.94 4.66 -5.71
CA PRO A 60 6.38 5.54 -6.74
C PRO A 60 6.07 4.85 -8.07
N ASP A 61 6.94 3.92 -8.50
CA ASP A 61 6.76 3.17 -9.74
C ASP A 61 5.63 2.13 -9.60
N SER A 62 5.58 1.38 -8.49
CA SER A 62 4.49 0.43 -8.19
C SER A 62 3.12 1.12 -8.14
N PHE A 63 3.03 2.32 -7.58
CA PHE A 63 1.78 3.10 -7.61
C PHE A 63 1.32 3.39 -9.04
N SER A 64 2.26 3.75 -9.92
CA SER A 64 1.94 4.04 -11.32
C SER A 64 1.48 2.79 -12.07
N MET A 65 2.11 1.64 -11.80
CA MET A 65 1.70 0.33 -12.31
C MET A 65 0.30 -0.05 -11.82
N TRP A 66 0.05 0.06 -10.51
CA TRP A 66 -1.24 -0.20 -9.89
C TRP A 66 -2.36 0.65 -10.52
N VAL A 67 -2.15 1.95 -10.73
CA VAL A 67 -3.13 2.81 -11.42
C VAL A 67 -3.40 2.34 -12.85
N ASN A 68 -2.38 1.91 -13.58
CA ASN A 68 -2.53 1.44 -14.96
C ASN A 68 -3.26 0.09 -15.05
N SER A 69 -3.06 -0.79 -14.06
CA SER A 69 -3.67 -2.13 -14.01
C SER A 69 -5.20 -2.12 -14.12
N PHE A 70 -5.86 -1.09 -13.57
CA PHE A 70 -7.32 -0.93 -13.64
C PHE A 70 -7.86 -0.79 -15.07
N PHE A 71 -7.02 -0.50 -16.04
CA PHE A 71 -7.42 -0.30 -17.44
C PHE A 71 -6.94 -1.42 -18.36
N GLU A 72 -6.13 -2.36 -17.87
CA GLU A 72 -5.49 -3.39 -18.70
C GLU A 72 -6.51 -4.34 -19.34
N SER A 73 -7.53 -4.75 -18.60
CA SER A 73 -8.63 -5.58 -19.11
C SER A 73 -9.43 -4.90 -20.24
N GLU A 74 -9.34 -3.58 -20.36
CA GLU A 74 -9.98 -2.79 -21.41
C GLU A 74 -9.04 -2.42 -22.56
N GLY A 75 -7.85 -3.03 -22.62
CA GLY A 75 -6.79 -2.75 -23.60
C GLY A 75 -5.95 -1.52 -23.25
N GLY A 76 -5.89 -1.14 -21.98
CA GLY A 76 -5.11 -0.04 -21.46
C GLY A 76 -5.89 1.28 -21.31
N TYR A 77 -5.20 2.30 -20.79
CA TYR A 77 -5.77 3.63 -20.59
C TYR A 77 -6.08 4.33 -21.93
N LYS A 78 -7.34 4.74 -22.12
CA LYS A 78 -7.82 5.44 -23.32
C LYS A 78 -8.06 6.92 -23.00
N PRO A 79 -7.22 7.86 -23.46
CA PRO A 79 -7.38 9.28 -23.16
C PRO A 79 -8.65 9.90 -23.78
N THR A 80 -9.24 9.25 -24.79
CA THR A 80 -10.51 9.63 -25.41
C THR A 80 -11.74 9.17 -24.60
N SER A 81 -11.57 8.28 -23.63
CA SER A 81 -12.66 7.80 -22.77
C SER A 81 -12.80 8.71 -21.55
N SER A 82 -13.94 9.41 -21.46
CA SER A 82 -14.26 10.27 -20.30
C SER A 82 -14.23 9.50 -18.98
N ARG A 83 -14.69 8.24 -18.99
CA ARG A 83 -14.63 7.33 -17.82
C ARG A 83 -13.20 7.07 -17.38
N HIS A 84 -12.30 6.71 -18.31
CA HIS A 84 -10.90 6.42 -17.97
C HIS A 84 -10.22 7.68 -17.42
N VAL A 85 -10.42 8.83 -18.08
CA VAL A 85 -9.86 10.12 -17.63
C VAL A 85 -10.34 10.45 -16.21
N ALA A 86 -11.64 10.32 -15.93
CA ALA A 86 -12.20 10.60 -14.61
C ALA A 86 -11.65 9.67 -13.52
N LEU A 87 -11.62 8.36 -13.77
CA LEU A 87 -11.11 7.38 -12.80
C LEU A 87 -9.61 7.56 -12.54
N ARG A 88 -8.79 7.68 -13.60
CA ARG A 88 -7.34 7.91 -13.45
C ARG A 88 -7.07 9.20 -12.70
N ARG A 89 -7.82 10.28 -12.98
CA ARG A 89 -7.70 11.54 -12.24
C ARG A 89 -8.06 11.36 -10.77
N ALA A 90 -9.16 10.67 -10.47
CA ALA A 90 -9.60 10.43 -9.09
C ALA A 90 -8.59 9.58 -8.29
N LEU A 91 -8.03 8.53 -8.89
CA LEU A 91 -6.99 7.70 -8.26
C LEU A 91 -5.72 8.50 -7.95
N ASN A 92 -5.22 9.27 -8.92
CA ASN A 92 -4.01 10.08 -8.75
C ASN A 92 -4.21 11.23 -7.75
N ALA A 93 -5.37 11.89 -7.75
CA ALA A 93 -5.65 13.02 -6.87
C ALA A 93 -5.72 12.62 -5.38
N ARG A 94 -5.98 11.33 -5.09
CA ARG A 94 -6.05 10.80 -3.72
C ARG A 94 -4.68 10.42 -3.16
N ALA A 95 -3.66 10.27 -4.02
CA ALA A 95 -2.32 9.88 -3.59
C ALA A 95 -1.53 11.09 -3.08
N ARG A 96 -0.72 10.87 -2.03
CA ARG A 96 0.20 11.86 -1.48
C ARG A 96 1.60 11.27 -1.40
N ASP A 97 2.62 12.09 -1.66
CA ASP A 97 4.01 11.73 -1.39
C ASP A 97 4.28 11.75 0.11
N VAL A 98 4.93 10.70 0.61
CA VAL A 98 5.32 10.56 2.02
C VAL A 98 6.75 10.07 2.10
N GLU A 99 7.53 10.65 3.01
CA GLU A 99 8.88 10.19 3.31
C GLU A 99 8.92 9.47 4.66
N VAL A 100 9.63 8.34 4.72
CA VAL A 100 9.94 7.63 5.96
C VAL A 100 10.96 8.43 6.76
N ASP A 101 10.63 8.77 8.00
CA ASP A 101 11.53 9.53 8.87
C ASP A 101 12.81 8.73 9.24
N ASN A 102 13.81 9.40 9.81
CA ASN A 102 15.07 8.75 10.21
C ASN A 102 14.90 7.66 11.29
N SER A 103 13.74 7.59 11.95
CA SER A 103 13.40 6.53 12.90
C SER A 103 12.63 5.38 12.25
N GLY A 104 12.42 5.41 10.93
CA GLY A 104 11.71 4.36 10.21
C GLY A 104 10.19 4.45 10.33
N ARG A 105 9.62 5.64 10.55
CA ARG A 105 8.18 5.84 10.66
C ARG A 105 7.58 6.54 9.44
N ILE A 106 6.36 6.15 9.11
CA ILE A 106 5.51 6.80 8.10
C ILE A 106 4.62 7.81 8.82
N GLY A 107 4.60 9.06 8.36
CA GLY A 107 3.70 10.08 8.88
C GLY A 107 2.35 10.08 8.17
N LEU A 108 1.26 9.90 8.91
CA LEU A 108 -0.10 9.91 8.38
C LEU A 108 -0.81 11.20 8.81
N SER A 109 -1.22 12.02 7.84
CA SER A 109 -1.96 13.24 8.15
C SER A 109 -3.30 12.94 8.84
N ALA A 110 -3.87 13.93 9.52
CA ALA A 110 -5.19 13.76 10.15
C ALA A 110 -6.26 13.32 9.13
N ASP A 111 -6.26 13.92 7.94
CA ASP A 111 -7.22 13.60 6.89
C ASP A 111 -7.05 12.16 6.38
N MET A 112 -5.82 11.70 6.16
CA MET A 112 -5.53 10.30 5.79
C MET A 112 -6.14 9.32 6.80
N ARG A 113 -5.93 9.60 8.09
CA ARG A 113 -6.41 8.75 9.18
C ARG A 113 -7.94 8.78 9.23
N ALA A 114 -8.55 9.95 9.09
CA ALA A 114 -10.00 10.09 9.07
C ALA A 114 -10.63 9.34 7.88
N GLU A 115 -10.07 9.51 6.67
CA GLU A 115 -10.55 8.89 5.44
C GLU A 115 -10.49 7.35 5.47
N ALA A 116 -9.47 6.79 6.11
CA ALA A 116 -9.29 5.33 6.25
C ALA A 116 -9.87 4.76 7.57
N GLY A 117 -10.38 5.61 8.47
CA GLY A 117 -10.86 5.19 9.79
C GLY A 117 -9.76 4.65 10.72
N LEU A 118 -8.54 5.16 10.59
CA LEU A 118 -7.42 4.77 11.44
C LEU A 118 -7.50 5.44 12.81
N ASP A 119 -7.37 4.65 13.87
CA ASP A 119 -7.33 5.12 15.25
C ASP A 119 -5.95 4.81 15.89
N LYS A 120 -5.92 4.45 17.17
CA LYS A 120 -4.68 4.15 17.90
C LYS A 120 -4.03 2.84 17.45
N GLU A 121 -4.81 1.81 17.13
CA GLU A 121 -4.29 0.46 16.83
C GLU A 121 -4.45 0.16 15.35
N VAL A 122 -3.33 -0.20 14.72
CA VAL A 122 -3.25 -0.40 13.27
C VAL A 122 -2.54 -1.69 12.93
N VAL A 123 -2.89 -2.27 11.79
CA VAL A 123 -2.20 -3.42 11.21
C VAL A 123 -1.52 -2.98 9.92
N LEU A 124 -0.25 -3.34 9.78
CA LEU A 124 0.52 -3.21 8.55
C LEU A 124 0.65 -4.59 7.93
N THR A 125 0.13 -4.77 6.73
CA THR A 125 0.14 -6.07 6.04
C THR A 125 0.58 -5.93 4.60
N GLY A 126 1.43 -6.83 4.13
CA GLY A 126 1.86 -6.86 2.74
C GLY A 126 0.83 -7.52 1.84
N ASN A 127 0.62 -6.95 0.65
CA ASN A 127 -0.26 -7.49 -0.39
C ASN A 127 0.46 -7.45 -1.75
N ASP A 128 1.56 -8.20 -1.83
CA ASP A 128 2.46 -8.30 -2.99
C ASP A 128 3.12 -6.95 -3.36
N ASP A 129 2.52 -6.16 -4.25
CA ASP A 129 3.10 -4.93 -4.80
C ASP A 129 3.02 -3.71 -3.88
N HIS A 130 2.31 -3.83 -2.76
CA HIS A 130 2.13 -2.74 -1.80
C HIS A 130 1.95 -3.19 -0.35
N LEU A 131 2.11 -2.22 0.54
CA LEU A 131 1.80 -2.34 1.96
C LEU A 131 0.44 -1.71 2.24
N GLU A 132 -0.38 -2.36 3.05
CA GLU A 132 -1.65 -1.84 3.51
C GLU A 132 -1.57 -1.44 4.99
N ILE A 133 -2.21 -0.32 5.36
CA ILE A 133 -2.34 0.15 6.74
C ILE A 133 -3.83 0.19 7.09
N TRP A 134 -4.24 -0.75 7.95
CA TRP A 134 -5.60 -0.93 8.41
C TRP A 134 -5.80 -0.44 9.82
N ASN A 135 -7.04 -0.07 10.15
CA ASN A 135 -7.50 -0.09 11.53
C ASN A 135 -7.50 -1.55 12.01
N ALA A 136 -6.95 -1.84 13.19
CA ALA A 136 -6.80 -3.22 13.66
C ALA A 136 -8.14 -3.97 13.77
N LYS A 137 -9.19 -3.32 14.29
CA LYS A 137 -10.52 -3.94 14.40
C LYS A 137 -11.12 -4.26 13.03
N ARG A 138 -11.00 -3.34 12.07
CA ARG A 138 -11.50 -3.54 10.70
C ARG A 138 -10.74 -4.65 9.98
N TRP A 139 -9.44 -4.80 10.26
CA TRP A 139 -8.63 -5.89 9.74
C TRP A 139 -9.12 -7.25 10.26
N ASP A 140 -9.34 -7.36 11.58
CA ASP A 140 -9.86 -8.59 12.18
C ASP A 140 -11.26 -8.94 11.62
N GLU A 141 -12.13 -7.94 11.45
CA GLU A 141 -13.46 -8.12 10.83
C GLU A 141 -13.34 -8.59 9.37
N PHE A 142 -12.43 -7.99 8.59
CA PHE A 142 -12.16 -8.39 7.22
C PHE A 142 -11.68 -9.85 7.17
N LEU A 143 -10.64 -10.23 7.94
CA LEU A 143 -10.12 -11.59 7.96
C LEU A 143 -11.18 -12.63 8.37
N ASN A 144 -12.02 -12.32 9.36
CA ASN A 144 -13.11 -13.21 9.76
C ASN A 144 -14.23 -13.32 8.72
N SER A 145 -14.34 -12.36 7.79
CA SER A 145 -15.31 -12.39 6.70
C SER A 145 -14.82 -13.15 5.46
N VAL A 146 -13.51 -13.45 5.39
CA VAL A 146 -12.92 -14.19 4.27
C VAL A 146 -13.08 -15.69 4.50
N ASP A 147 -13.72 -16.38 3.56
CA ASP A 147 -13.79 -17.83 3.54
C ASP A 147 -12.74 -18.38 2.57
N PHE A 148 -11.70 -19.03 3.09
CA PHE A 148 -10.65 -19.60 2.26
C PHE A 148 -11.13 -20.75 1.36
N SER A 149 -12.33 -21.31 1.60
CA SER A 149 -12.90 -22.32 0.71
C SER A 149 -13.31 -21.76 -0.66
N ASP A 150 -13.51 -20.44 -0.79
CA ASP A 150 -13.78 -19.77 -2.05
C ASP A 150 -12.62 -19.94 -3.05
N LEU A 151 -11.39 -20.18 -2.57
CA LEU A 151 -10.22 -20.44 -3.42
C LEU A 151 -10.27 -21.78 -4.17
N PHE A 152 -11.12 -22.71 -3.71
CA PHE A 152 -11.21 -24.07 -4.26
C PHE A 152 -12.59 -24.34 -4.88
N SER A 153 -13.41 -23.31 -5.03
CA SER A 153 -14.74 -23.42 -5.63
C SER A 153 -14.65 -23.24 -7.15
N ASP A 154 -14.80 -24.34 -7.89
CA ASP A 154 -14.89 -24.39 -9.36
C ASP A 154 -16.22 -23.79 -9.89
#